data_AF-A0A433UPL1-F1
#
_entry.id   AF-A0A433UPL1-F1
#
_cell.length_a   1.000
_cell.length_b   1.000
_cell.length_c   1.000
_cell.angle_alpha   90.00
_cell.angle_beta   90.00
_cell.angle_gamma   90.00
#
_symmetry.space_group_name_H-M   'P 1'
#
loop_
_entity.id
_entity.type
_entity.pdbx_description
1 polymer ?
#
loop_
_entity_poly.entity_id
_entity_poly.type
_entity_poly.pdbx_seq_one_letter_code
_entity_poly.pdbx_strand_id
1 'polypeptide(L)'
;MNEYKNESDIYIGKLLNNRYSIKSLLGKGGMGRVYLAEDVSKSCMLVAVKILSLNIANQQTAQRFGREIFIGAQLGRKSPHITRVLTYGITNERVPFYVMEYLCGKTIKQILKVESLTITKFIEFTQQICLGLHCAHQGVTLDGKIYPVIHRDIKPENIFINHHGKKSEIVKILDFGIAKFLTESSGMTMTESFIGSLPYSSPEHMQGEKILDVRSDIYSLGVLMFEMLTGKHPFHTTNHSFSIWCKLHCVQTPPTFEEVNPQVKIPDELQQLVRRCLAKNVNGRPKNVREILDNLAKIKTQINDNGFSSDPVQIVPLTSNSEKECWQKHWPKNKPVALICFPQLLQTAKGNIATFWAMLPQAEIMKFKGKIYTTEFISNMDNYPMVLWVTMLYDDQSALTRWLSYYLDLKEIREEKILQTLAGTGYYHLLFFACEEPHKCSYVTTFILTAQQRKTLADNINLSQKFDQKIISSSQGKSLLKKEYEKLRLEVSKNLNTPDKKSTIILKSWLVKLFDLFKS
;
A
#
# COMPACT_ATOMS: atom_id res chain seq x y z
N MET A 1 24.35 -10.34 -0.64
CA MET A 1 24.96 -10.06 -1.95
C MET A 1 24.02 -10.58 -3.02
N ASN A 2 23.51 -9.68 -3.85
CA ASN A 2 23.10 -9.92 -5.24
C ASN A 2 23.08 -8.52 -5.88
N GLU A 3 24.10 -8.27 -6.69
CA GLU A 3 24.34 -7.03 -7.40
C GLU A 3 23.28 -6.84 -8.50
N TYR A 4 22.52 -5.76 -8.43
CA TYR A 4 21.87 -5.20 -9.62
C TYR A 4 22.53 -3.86 -9.89
N LYS A 5 23.37 -3.85 -10.92
CA LYS A 5 23.88 -2.65 -11.59
C LYS A 5 22.73 -1.67 -11.84
N ASN A 6 22.99 -0.39 -11.56
CA ASN A 6 22.20 0.75 -12.03
C ASN A 6 22.13 0.72 -13.57
N GLU A 7 21.14 0.04 -14.15
CA GLU A 7 20.74 0.30 -15.54
C GLU A 7 19.92 1.59 -15.54
N SER A 8 20.47 2.66 -16.14
CA SER A 8 19.67 3.81 -16.55
C SER A 8 18.55 3.32 -17.46
N ASP A 9 17.29 3.53 -17.06
CA ASP A 9 16.14 3.13 -17.86
C ASP A 9 16.20 3.79 -19.25
N ILE A 10 16.19 2.97 -20.30
CA ILE A 10 16.46 3.41 -21.68
C ILE A 10 15.39 4.34 -22.25
N TYR A 11 14.23 4.49 -21.62
CA TYR A 11 13.13 5.32 -22.11
C TYR A 11 13.01 6.66 -21.37
N ILE A 12 13.45 6.75 -20.11
CA ILE A 12 13.30 7.96 -19.31
C ILE A 12 14.07 9.13 -19.95
N GLY A 13 13.41 10.28 -20.09
CA GLY A 13 13.96 11.47 -20.74
C GLY A 13 13.89 11.44 -22.27
N LYS A 14 13.46 10.33 -22.89
CA LYS A 14 13.33 10.21 -24.35
C LYS A 14 11.92 10.54 -24.84
N LEU A 15 11.84 10.88 -26.13
CA LEU A 15 10.59 11.09 -26.84
C LEU A 15 10.21 9.83 -27.61
N LEU A 16 9.20 9.10 -27.12
CA LEU A 16 8.72 7.88 -27.75
C LEU A 16 7.82 8.22 -28.95
N ASN A 17 8.11 7.63 -30.12
CA ASN A 17 7.43 7.85 -31.40
C ASN A 17 7.17 9.33 -31.72
N ASN A 18 8.16 10.19 -31.44
CA ASN A 18 8.11 11.65 -31.66
C ASN A 18 6.90 12.34 -31.01
N ARG A 19 6.29 11.75 -29.97
CA ARG A 19 5.04 12.26 -29.37
C ARG A 19 4.98 12.18 -27.85
N TYR A 20 5.48 11.12 -27.24
CA TYR A 20 5.33 10.91 -25.80
C TYR A 20 6.64 11.16 -25.08
N SER A 21 6.75 12.28 -24.36
CA SER A 21 7.94 12.61 -23.57
C SER A 21 7.89 11.81 -22.26
N ILE A 22 8.73 10.79 -22.14
CA ILE A 22 8.75 9.87 -21.00
C ILE A 22 9.43 10.55 -19.81
N LYS A 23 8.71 10.67 -18.68
CA LYS A 23 9.17 11.41 -17.50
C LYS A 23 9.70 10.50 -16.39
N SER A 24 8.97 9.45 -16.05
CA SER A 24 9.34 8.56 -14.94
C SER A 24 8.70 7.19 -15.08
N LEU A 25 9.28 6.19 -14.42
CA LEU A 25 8.71 4.85 -14.32
C LEU A 25 7.63 4.83 -13.24
N LEU A 26 6.41 4.42 -13.60
CA LEU A 26 5.29 4.21 -12.67
C LEU A 26 5.24 2.78 -12.12
N GLY A 27 5.66 1.80 -12.91
CA GLY A 27 5.68 0.41 -12.49
C GLY A 27 6.39 -0.53 -13.46
N LYS A 28 6.88 -1.65 -12.94
CA LYS A 28 7.54 -2.72 -13.72
C LYS A 28 6.95 -4.06 -13.33
N GLY A 29 6.65 -4.92 -14.30
CA GLY A 29 6.16 -6.27 -14.10
C GLY A 29 6.60 -7.21 -15.23
N GLY A 30 6.21 -8.49 -15.15
CA GLY A 30 6.60 -9.50 -16.14
C GLY A 30 6.12 -9.24 -17.57
N MET A 31 5.10 -8.39 -17.73
CA MET A 31 4.51 -8.05 -19.03
C MET A 31 5.04 -6.75 -19.64
N GLY A 32 5.87 -5.99 -18.92
CA GLY A 32 6.35 -4.71 -19.40
C GLY A 32 6.62 -3.69 -18.31
N ARG A 33 6.82 -2.45 -18.76
CA ARG A 33 7.04 -1.27 -17.93
C ARG A 33 5.98 -0.22 -18.24
N VAL A 34 5.52 0.48 -17.21
CA VAL A 34 4.54 1.56 -17.30
C VAL A 34 5.23 2.85 -16.91
N TYR A 35 5.12 3.86 -17.76
CA TYR A 35 5.76 5.16 -17.58
C TYR A 35 4.73 6.27 -17.50
N LEU A 36 5.05 7.31 -16.75
CA LEU A 36 4.41 8.62 -16.86
C LEU A 36 5.02 9.32 -18.07
N ALA A 37 4.17 9.88 -18.93
CA ALA A 37 4.61 10.65 -20.08
C ALA A 37 3.72 11.88 -20.31
N GLU A 38 4.24 12.86 -21.03
CA GLU A 38 3.46 13.97 -21.59
C GLU A 38 3.22 13.72 -23.08
N ASP A 39 1.96 13.82 -23.51
CA ASP A 39 1.62 13.85 -24.94
C ASP A 39 1.88 15.26 -25.49
N VAL A 40 3.02 15.46 -26.14
CA VAL A 40 3.45 16.79 -26.63
C VAL A 40 2.55 17.32 -27.75
N SER A 41 1.80 16.45 -28.42
CA SER A 41 0.84 16.83 -29.46
C SER A 41 -0.50 17.31 -28.91
N LYS A 42 -0.77 17.09 -27.61
CA LYS A 42 -2.03 17.43 -26.94
C LYS A 42 -1.78 18.31 -25.72
N SER A 43 -1.08 19.43 -25.93
CA SER A 43 -0.81 20.44 -24.89
C SER A 43 -0.15 19.84 -23.64
N CYS A 44 0.77 18.88 -23.84
CA CYS A 44 1.52 18.21 -22.77
C CYS A 44 0.63 17.52 -21.71
N MET A 45 -0.53 17.00 -22.12
CA MET A 45 -1.39 16.20 -21.25
C MET A 45 -0.65 14.99 -20.68
N LEU A 46 -0.78 14.75 -19.36
CA LEU A 46 -0.22 13.57 -18.72
C LEU A 46 -0.96 12.29 -19.16
N VAL A 47 -0.18 11.29 -19.55
CA VAL A 47 -0.64 9.97 -19.96
C VAL A 47 0.22 8.87 -19.32
N ALA A 48 -0.33 7.67 -19.22
CA ALA A 48 0.45 6.50 -18.86
C ALA A 48 0.79 5.70 -20.13
N VAL A 49 2.06 5.36 -20.31
CA VAL A 49 2.56 4.60 -21.47
C VAL A 49 3.06 3.25 -21.00
N LYS A 50 2.42 2.17 -21.43
CA LYS A 50 2.85 0.80 -21.15
C LYS A 50 3.61 0.24 -22.34
N ILE A 51 4.91 0.01 -22.15
CA ILE A 51 5.82 -0.61 -23.11
C ILE A 51 5.96 -2.08 -22.74
N LEU A 52 5.65 -2.98 -23.68
CA LEU A 52 5.63 -4.42 -23.41
C LEU A 52 7.04 -5.02 -23.45
N SER A 53 7.22 -6.13 -22.75
CA SER A 53 8.51 -6.86 -22.71
C SER A 53 8.74 -7.79 -23.91
N LEU A 54 7.69 -8.05 -24.71
CA LEU A 54 7.75 -8.98 -25.85
C LEU A 54 7.65 -8.21 -27.15
N ASN A 55 8.53 -8.56 -28.10
CA ASN A 55 8.49 -8.01 -29.45
C ASN A 55 7.40 -8.67 -30.28
N ILE A 56 6.87 -7.93 -31.26
CA ILE A 56 5.99 -8.50 -32.27
C ILE A 56 6.84 -9.39 -33.18
N ALA A 57 6.66 -10.71 -33.06
CA ALA A 57 7.38 -11.70 -33.85
C ALA A 57 6.86 -11.82 -35.28
N ASN A 58 5.55 -11.69 -35.49
CA ASN A 58 4.90 -11.85 -36.80
C ASN A 58 3.62 -11.01 -36.92
N GLN A 59 3.05 -10.97 -38.14
CA GLN A 59 1.84 -10.21 -38.45
C GLN A 59 0.61 -10.67 -37.65
N GLN A 60 0.50 -11.96 -37.34
CA GLN A 60 -0.63 -12.49 -36.55
C GLN A 60 -0.59 -11.95 -35.11
N THR A 61 0.60 -11.92 -34.49
CA THR A 61 0.83 -11.34 -33.17
C THR A 61 0.50 -9.84 -33.17
N ALA A 62 0.84 -9.11 -34.24
CA ALA A 62 0.49 -7.69 -34.39
C ALA A 62 -1.02 -7.46 -34.49
N GLN A 63 -1.73 -8.26 -35.30
CA GLN A 63 -3.18 -8.16 -35.48
C GLN A 63 -3.92 -8.47 -34.17
N ARG A 64 -3.49 -9.49 -33.43
CA ARG A 64 -4.04 -9.82 -32.10
C ARG A 64 -3.83 -8.67 -31.12
N PHE A 65 -2.61 -8.12 -31.05
CA PHE A 65 -2.33 -6.96 -30.21
C PHE A 65 -3.24 -5.77 -30.53
N GLY A 66 -3.40 -5.43 -31.82
CA GLY A 66 -4.30 -4.36 -32.26
C GLY A 66 -5.76 -4.62 -31.87
N ARG A 67 -6.23 -5.86 -32.00
CA ARG A 67 -7.58 -6.27 -31.58
C ARG A 67 -7.81 -6.07 -30.09
N GLU A 68 -6.87 -6.48 -29.24
CA GLU A 68 -6.99 -6.32 -27.79
C GLU A 68 -7.00 -4.86 -27.35
N ILE A 69 -6.16 -4.02 -27.97
CA ILE A 69 -6.20 -2.58 -27.74
C ILE A 69 -7.56 -1.99 -28.13
N PHE A 70 -8.08 -2.40 -29.28
CA PHE A 70 -9.40 -1.96 -29.72
C PHE A 70 -10.49 -2.34 -28.71
N ILE A 71 -10.49 -3.58 -28.22
CA ILE A 71 -11.42 -4.05 -27.19
C ILE A 71 -11.30 -3.19 -25.92
N GLY A 72 -10.08 -3.02 -25.40
CA GLY A 72 -9.83 -2.20 -24.22
C GLY A 72 -10.28 -0.74 -24.38
N ALA A 73 -10.04 -0.14 -25.55
CA ALA A 73 -10.49 1.21 -25.86
C ALA A 73 -12.02 1.33 -25.92
N GLN A 74 -12.71 0.34 -26.49
CA GLN A 74 -14.18 0.31 -26.53
C GLN A 74 -14.78 0.16 -25.13
N LEU A 75 -14.23 -0.74 -24.31
CA LEU A 75 -14.68 -0.96 -22.95
C LEU A 75 -14.45 0.27 -22.05
N GLY A 76 -13.28 0.89 -22.12
CA GLY A 76 -12.97 2.11 -21.35
C GLY A 76 -13.77 3.35 -21.79
N ARG A 77 -14.35 3.35 -23.00
CA ARG A 77 -15.34 4.37 -23.40
C ARG A 77 -16.73 4.11 -22.83
N LYS A 78 -17.12 2.83 -22.71
CA LYS A 78 -18.45 2.42 -22.22
C LYS A 78 -18.59 2.51 -20.70
N SER A 79 -17.51 2.33 -19.95
CA SER A 79 -17.57 2.29 -18.48
C SER A 79 -16.51 3.18 -17.82
N PRO A 80 -16.89 4.03 -16.84
CA PRO A 80 -15.92 4.80 -16.06
C PRO A 80 -15.05 3.92 -15.16
N HIS A 81 -15.45 2.66 -14.92
CA HIS A 81 -14.75 1.69 -14.08
C HIS A 81 -13.75 0.83 -14.84
N ILE A 82 -13.45 1.16 -16.10
CA ILE A 82 -12.43 0.51 -16.92
C ILE A 82 -11.46 1.58 -17.37
N THR A 83 -10.16 1.29 -17.29
CA THR A 83 -9.13 2.22 -17.75
C THR A 83 -9.23 2.44 -19.26
N ARG A 84 -9.27 3.70 -19.66
CA ARG A 84 -9.37 4.09 -21.06
C ARG A 84 -8.02 3.99 -21.75
N VAL A 85 -7.94 3.07 -22.71
CA VAL A 85 -6.87 3.05 -23.70
C VAL A 85 -7.12 4.14 -24.75
N LEU A 86 -6.13 4.99 -24.96
CA LEU A 86 -6.19 6.15 -25.84
C LEU A 86 -5.70 5.81 -27.24
N THR A 87 -4.58 5.09 -27.34
CA THR A 87 -3.97 4.65 -28.59
C THR A 87 -2.91 3.60 -28.34
N TYR A 88 -2.41 2.98 -29.40
CA TYR A 88 -1.23 2.12 -29.37
C TYR A 88 -0.20 2.56 -30.41
N GLY A 89 0.97 1.94 -30.33
CA GLY A 89 2.02 2.09 -31.32
C GLY A 89 3.03 0.95 -31.22
N ILE A 90 4.01 1.01 -32.10
CA ILE A 90 5.14 0.09 -32.14
C ILE A 90 6.40 0.98 -32.23
N THR A 91 7.43 0.65 -31.45
CA THR A 91 8.72 1.35 -31.53
C THR A 91 9.50 0.92 -32.78
N ASN A 92 10.60 1.63 -33.09
CA ASN A 92 11.47 1.27 -34.21
C ASN A 92 12.05 -0.15 -34.05
N GLU A 93 12.26 -0.60 -32.81
CA GLU A 93 12.75 -1.94 -32.45
C GLU A 93 11.63 -3.00 -32.42
N ARG A 94 10.44 -2.69 -32.98
CA ARG A 94 9.26 -3.55 -33.03
C ARG A 94 8.69 -3.93 -31.66
N VAL A 95 8.91 -3.08 -30.65
CA VAL A 95 8.33 -3.24 -29.32
C VAL A 95 6.93 -2.61 -29.30
N PRO A 96 5.86 -3.37 -29.03
CA PRO A 96 4.52 -2.80 -28.89
C PRO A 96 4.40 -1.98 -27.60
N PHE A 97 3.70 -0.86 -27.70
CA PHE A 97 3.29 -0.07 -26.54
C PHE A 97 1.86 0.42 -26.71
N TYR A 98 1.24 0.78 -25.60
CA TYR A 98 -0.03 1.50 -25.63
C TYR A 98 -0.07 2.61 -24.59
N VAL A 99 -0.94 3.58 -24.88
CA VAL A 99 -1.11 4.80 -24.11
C VAL A 99 -2.51 4.80 -23.54
N MET A 100 -2.61 5.07 -22.25
CA MET A 100 -3.85 5.09 -21.49
C MET A 100 -3.94 6.38 -20.67
N GLU A 101 -5.14 6.66 -20.16
CA GLU A 101 -5.34 7.76 -19.23
C GLU A 101 -4.38 7.64 -18.03
N TYR A 102 -3.83 8.77 -17.58
CA TYR A 102 -3.05 8.80 -16.35
C TYR A 102 -4.01 8.79 -15.16
N LEU A 103 -3.78 7.86 -14.22
CA LEU A 103 -4.55 7.74 -12.99
C LEU A 103 -3.69 8.18 -11.80
N CYS A 104 -4.29 8.93 -10.88
CA CYS A 104 -3.65 9.39 -9.65
C CYS A 104 -4.28 8.64 -8.46
N GLY A 105 -3.51 7.78 -7.80
CA GLY A 105 -4.02 6.98 -6.70
C GLY A 105 -3.21 5.71 -6.46
N LYS A 106 -3.87 4.66 -5.98
CA LYS A 106 -3.22 3.41 -5.55
C LYS A 106 -3.98 2.18 -6.02
N THR A 107 -3.26 1.09 -6.25
CA THR A 107 -3.85 -0.23 -6.45
C THR A 107 -4.39 -0.81 -5.14
N ILE A 108 -5.36 -1.72 -5.20
CA ILE A 108 -5.82 -2.47 -4.01
C ILE A 108 -4.65 -3.19 -3.33
N LYS A 109 -3.69 -3.72 -4.09
CA LYS A 109 -2.46 -4.32 -3.51
C LYS A 109 -1.70 -3.35 -2.62
N GLN A 110 -1.56 -2.10 -3.05
CA GLN A 110 -0.85 -1.08 -2.28
C GLN A 110 -1.65 -0.64 -1.05
N ILE A 111 -2.98 -0.61 -1.15
CA ILE A 111 -3.88 -0.28 -0.03
C ILE A 111 -3.81 -1.38 1.04
N LEU A 112 -4.02 -2.64 0.66
CA LEU A 112 -4.05 -3.77 1.60
C LEU A 112 -2.70 -4.03 2.31
N LYS A 113 -1.60 -3.49 1.77
CA LYS A 113 -0.29 -3.52 2.44
C LYS A 113 -0.19 -2.59 3.65
N VAL A 114 -1.00 -1.54 3.70
CA VAL A 114 -0.87 -0.46 4.69
C VAL A 114 -2.09 -0.33 5.59
N GLU A 115 -3.26 -0.73 5.10
CA GLU A 115 -4.52 -0.62 5.84
C GLU A 115 -5.50 -1.75 5.47
N SER A 116 -6.42 -2.04 6.39
CA SER A 116 -7.57 -2.91 6.13
C SER A 116 -8.76 -2.09 5.63
N LEU A 117 -9.62 -2.70 4.82
CA LEU A 117 -10.83 -2.05 4.31
C LEU A 117 -12.00 -2.17 5.28
N THR A 118 -12.80 -1.11 5.40
CA THR A 118 -14.12 -1.19 6.05
C THR A 118 -15.06 -2.03 5.20
N ILE A 119 -16.11 -2.62 5.79
CA ILE A 119 -17.16 -3.29 5.04
C ILE A 119 -17.82 -2.33 4.03
N THR A 120 -18.04 -1.06 4.41
CA THR A 120 -18.60 -0.05 3.50
C THR A 120 -17.69 0.21 2.30
N LYS A 121 -16.39 0.46 2.50
CA LYS A 121 -15.43 0.67 1.40
C LYS A 121 -15.29 -0.60 0.55
N PHE A 122 -15.26 -1.76 1.19
CA PHE A 122 -15.26 -3.04 0.49
C PHE A 122 -16.49 -3.14 -0.43
N ILE A 123 -17.71 -2.91 0.08
CA ILE A 123 -18.94 -2.97 -0.73
C ILE A 123 -18.88 -1.96 -1.87
N GLU A 124 -18.48 -0.71 -1.59
CA GLU A 124 -18.37 0.34 -2.62
C GLU A 124 -17.37 -0.01 -3.71
N PHE A 125 -16.19 -0.51 -3.34
CA PHE A 125 -15.17 -0.92 -4.30
C PHE A 125 -15.64 -2.13 -5.10
N THR A 126 -16.18 -3.16 -4.45
CA THR A 126 -16.68 -4.36 -5.13
C THR A 126 -17.83 -4.03 -6.08
N GLN A 127 -18.75 -3.12 -5.70
CA GLN A 127 -19.81 -2.65 -6.59
C GLN A 127 -19.23 -2.01 -7.85
N GLN A 128 -18.26 -1.11 -7.72
CA GLN A 128 -17.62 -0.47 -8.88
C GLN A 128 -16.84 -1.48 -9.74
N ILE A 129 -16.16 -2.46 -9.15
CA ILE A 129 -15.51 -3.56 -9.89
C ILE A 129 -16.55 -4.37 -10.66
N CYS A 130 -17.66 -4.74 -10.02
CA CYS A 130 -18.74 -5.48 -10.67
C CYS A 130 -19.36 -4.70 -11.83
N LEU A 131 -19.50 -3.36 -11.73
CA LEU A 131 -19.97 -2.52 -12.82
C LEU A 131 -18.99 -2.52 -14.01
N GLY A 132 -17.68 -2.47 -13.76
CA GLY A 132 -16.66 -2.63 -14.79
C GLY A 132 -16.71 -4.00 -15.46
N LEU A 133 -16.74 -5.08 -14.67
CA LEU A 133 -16.87 -6.44 -15.18
C LEU A 133 -18.18 -6.65 -15.96
N HIS A 134 -19.29 -6.09 -15.49
CA HIS A 134 -20.58 -6.21 -16.15
C HIS A 134 -20.53 -5.63 -17.56
N CYS A 135 -19.94 -4.43 -17.72
CA CYS A 135 -19.73 -3.81 -19.02
C CYS A 135 -18.91 -4.70 -19.96
N ALA A 136 -17.86 -5.36 -19.46
CA ALA A 136 -17.04 -6.25 -20.26
C ALA A 136 -17.77 -7.55 -20.63
N HIS A 137 -18.50 -8.13 -19.68
CA HIS A 137 -19.27 -9.37 -19.84
C HIS A 137 -20.46 -9.21 -20.79
N GLN A 138 -21.06 -8.01 -20.88
CA GLN A 138 -22.05 -7.68 -21.91
C GLN A 138 -21.44 -7.70 -23.33
N GLY A 139 -20.13 -7.52 -23.43
CA GLY A 139 -19.37 -7.75 -24.63
C GLY A 139 -19.15 -6.54 -25.54
N VAL A 140 -18.38 -6.81 -26.58
CA VAL A 140 -18.04 -5.87 -27.64
C VAL A 140 -18.58 -6.39 -28.98
N THR A 141 -19.04 -5.46 -29.81
CA THR A 141 -19.50 -5.79 -31.16
C THR A 141 -18.28 -5.95 -32.06
N LEU A 142 -18.13 -7.13 -32.65
CA LEU A 142 -17.13 -7.46 -33.67
C LEU A 142 -17.87 -8.15 -34.80
N ASP A 143 -17.72 -7.64 -36.04
CA ASP A 143 -18.34 -8.20 -37.25
C ASP A 143 -19.86 -8.45 -37.10
N GLY A 144 -20.56 -7.49 -36.47
CA GLY A 144 -22.01 -7.55 -36.25
C GLY A 144 -22.47 -8.50 -35.13
N LYS A 145 -21.55 -9.18 -34.44
CA LYS A 145 -21.85 -10.09 -33.32
C LYS A 145 -21.31 -9.54 -32.00
N ILE A 146 -22.02 -9.81 -30.90
CA ILE A 146 -21.60 -9.40 -29.56
C ILE A 146 -20.84 -10.55 -28.91
N TYR A 147 -19.60 -10.28 -28.48
CA TYR A 147 -18.75 -11.24 -27.80
C TYR A 147 -18.45 -10.78 -26.38
N PRO A 148 -18.82 -11.57 -25.34
CA PRO A 148 -18.42 -11.31 -23.96
C PRO A 148 -16.90 -11.23 -23.84
N VAL A 149 -16.40 -10.25 -23.09
CA VAL A 149 -14.97 -10.08 -22.81
C VAL A 149 -14.70 -10.55 -21.38
N ILE A 150 -13.90 -11.60 -21.24
CA ILE A 150 -13.48 -12.15 -19.95
C ILE A 150 -12.09 -11.58 -19.63
N HIS A 151 -11.91 -11.03 -18.43
CA HIS A 151 -10.66 -10.36 -18.04
C HIS A 151 -9.52 -11.35 -17.80
N ARG A 152 -9.79 -12.48 -17.14
CA ARG A 152 -8.83 -13.57 -16.83
C ARG A 152 -7.67 -13.16 -15.92
N ASP A 153 -7.66 -11.98 -15.31
CA ASP A 153 -6.57 -11.51 -14.42
C ASP A 153 -7.05 -10.56 -13.32
N ILE A 154 -8.23 -10.80 -12.77
CA ILE A 154 -8.73 -10.01 -11.65
C ILE A 154 -7.88 -10.34 -10.41
N LYS A 155 -7.19 -9.31 -9.89
CA LYS A 155 -6.28 -9.39 -8.73
C LYS A 155 -6.04 -7.98 -8.15
N PRO A 156 -5.52 -7.86 -6.93
CA PRO A 156 -5.27 -6.58 -6.27
C PRO A 156 -4.43 -5.58 -7.08
N GLU A 157 -3.49 -6.03 -7.91
CA GLU A 157 -2.66 -5.17 -8.76
C GLU A 157 -3.42 -4.50 -9.91
N ASN A 158 -4.48 -5.15 -10.40
CA ASN A 158 -5.23 -4.69 -11.58
C ASN A 158 -6.47 -3.89 -11.19
N ILE A 159 -6.69 -3.63 -9.90
CA ILE A 159 -7.78 -2.78 -9.43
C ILE A 159 -7.17 -1.50 -8.86
N PHE A 160 -7.43 -0.37 -9.50
CA PHE A 160 -6.88 0.93 -9.15
C PHE A 160 -7.94 1.85 -8.57
N ILE A 161 -7.62 2.50 -7.45
CA ILE A 161 -8.46 3.49 -6.78
C ILE A 161 -7.93 4.86 -7.15
N ASN A 162 -8.68 5.57 -8.00
CA ASN A 162 -8.33 6.87 -8.54
C ASN A 162 -8.95 7.99 -7.68
N HIS A 163 -8.13 8.96 -7.29
CA HIS A 163 -8.49 10.12 -6.49
C HIS A 163 -8.62 11.35 -7.40
N HIS A 164 -9.72 11.45 -8.15
CA HIS A 164 -9.96 12.60 -9.02
C HIS A 164 -10.83 13.65 -8.32
N GLY A 165 -10.21 14.68 -7.75
CA GLY A 165 -10.90 15.84 -7.14
C GLY A 165 -11.53 15.60 -5.75
N LYS A 166 -12.34 16.56 -5.28
CA LYS A 166 -12.96 16.58 -3.94
C LYS A 166 -14.20 15.66 -3.76
N LYS A 167 -14.55 14.83 -4.74
CA LYS A 167 -15.77 13.99 -4.70
C LYS A 167 -15.46 12.55 -5.09
N SER A 168 -15.44 11.67 -4.09
CA SER A 168 -15.46 10.19 -4.13
C SER A 168 -14.36 9.46 -4.92
N GLU A 169 -13.88 8.35 -4.35
CA GLU A 169 -12.91 7.44 -4.97
C GLU A 169 -13.56 6.67 -6.13
N ILE A 170 -12.91 6.65 -7.30
CA ILE A 170 -13.38 5.89 -8.48
C ILE A 170 -12.50 4.66 -8.67
N VAL A 171 -13.10 3.48 -8.68
CA VAL A 171 -12.40 2.23 -8.99
C VAL A 171 -12.29 2.06 -10.51
N LYS A 172 -11.09 1.75 -10.98
CA LYS A 172 -10.72 1.48 -12.37
C LYS A 172 -10.11 0.09 -12.47
N ILE A 173 -10.68 -0.76 -13.31
CA ILE A 173 -10.08 -2.03 -13.71
C ILE A 173 -9.01 -1.75 -14.76
N LEU A 174 -7.77 -2.14 -14.46
CA LEU A 174 -6.62 -2.01 -15.34
C LEU A 174 -6.53 -3.24 -16.26
N ASP A 175 -6.10 -3.00 -17.50
CA ASP A 175 -5.59 -4.01 -18.42
C ASP A 175 -6.45 -5.28 -18.57
N PHE A 176 -7.43 -5.25 -19.48
CA PHE A 176 -8.17 -6.43 -19.95
C PHE A 176 -7.29 -7.37 -20.79
N GLY A 177 -6.19 -7.87 -20.22
CA GLY A 177 -5.43 -8.99 -20.79
C GLY A 177 -4.62 -8.69 -22.06
N ILE A 178 -4.46 -7.43 -22.48
CA ILE A 178 -3.75 -7.05 -23.73
C ILE A 178 -2.38 -7.75 -23.90
N ALA A 179 -1.63 -7.97 -22.82
CA ALA A 179 -0.30 -8.59 -22.85
C ALA A 179 -0.33 -10.13 -22.80
N LYS A 180 -1.45 -10.75 -22.41
CA LYS A 180 -1.61 -12.21 -22.26
C LYS A 180 -1.72 -12.95 -23.61
N PHE A 181 -2.06 -12.24 -24.68
CA PHE A 181 -2.23 -12.83 -26.01
C PHE A 181 -0.93 -12.95 -26.81
N LEU A 182 0.09 -12.14 -26.50
CA LEU A 182 1.41 -12.27 -27.15
C LEU A 182 2.07 -13.61 -26.81
N THR A 183 1.79 -14.14 -25.62
CA THR A 183 2.29 -15.45 -25.14
C THR A 183 1.56 -16.65 -25.77
N GLU A 184 0.30 -16.52 -26.19
CA GLU A 184 -0.43 -17.62 -26.87
C GLU A 184 0.14 -17.92 -28.28
N SER A 185 0.76 -16.93 -28.94
CA SER A 185 1.29 -17.07 -30.31
C SER A 185 2.67 -17.74 -30.41
N SER A 186 3.37 -17.93 -29.30
CA SER A 186 4.75 -18.44 -29.30
C SER A 186 4.86 -19.97 -29.43
N GLY A 187 3.73 -20.70 -29.49
CA GLY A 187 3.73 -22.17 -29.54
C GLY A 187 4.26 -22.85 -28.27
N MET A 188 4.40 -22.11 -27.16
CA MET A 188 4.80 -22.67 -25.87
C MET A 188 3.67 -23.52 -25.32
N THR A 189 3.95 -24.82 -25.17
CA THR A 189 3.08 -25.86 -24.64
C THR A 189 2.55 -25.50 -23.25
N MET A 190 1.32 -25.94 -22.95
CA MET A 190 0.54 -25.71 -21.71
C MET A 190 1.31 -25.98 -20.39
N THR A 191 2.45 -26.66 -20.44
CA THR A 191 3.30 -26.97 -19.29
C THR A 191 4.30 -25.88 -18.90
N GLU A 192 4.67 -24.94 -19.80
CA GLU A 192 5.77 -23.99 -19.54
C GLU A 192 5.36 -22.50 -19.43
N SER A 193 4.11 -22.12 -19.74
CA SER A 193 3.68 -20.73 -19.53
C SER A 193 2.17 -20.60 -19.34
N PHE A 194 1.69 -20.89 -18.13
CA PHE A 194 0.32 -20.56 -17.73
C PHE A 194 0.03 -19.07 -17.91
N ILE A 195 -1.06 -18.74 -18.60
CA ILE A 195 -1.41 -17.35 -18.96
C ILE A 195 -2.32 -16.76 -17.88
N GLY A 196 -1.69 -16.32 -16.80
CA GLY A 196 -2.34 -15.52 -15.78
C GLY A 196 -1.69 -15.59 -14.42
N SER A 197 -2.38 -15.03 -13.44
CA SER A 197 -1.90 -15.00 -12.07
C SER A 197 -2.41 -16.25 -11.37
N LEU A 198 -1.54 -17.26 -11.23
CA LEU A 198 -1.86 -18.54 -10.58
C LEU A 198 -2.66 -18.38 -9.28
N PRO A 199 -2.33 -17.45 -8.37
CA PRO A 199 -3.06 -17.30 -7.09
C PRO A 199 -4.53 -16.88 -7.23
N TYR A 200 -4.94 -16.32 -8.36
CA TYR A 200 -6.31 -15.81 -8.56
C TYR A 200 -7.07 -16.58 -9.65
N SER A 201 -6.46 -17.62 -10.21
CA SER A 201 -7.01 -18.32 -11.37
C SER A 201 -8.12 -19.28 -10.97
N SER A 202 -9.15 -19.37 -11.80
CA SER A 202 -10.27 -20.28 -11.54
C SER A 202 -9.88 -21.74 -11.77
N PRO A 203 -10.54 -22.69 -11.08
CA PRO A 203 -10.26 -24.12 -11.22
C PRO A 203 -10.26 -24.60 -12.67
N GLU A 204 -11.29 -24.24 -13.44
CA GLU A 204 -11.43 -24.61 -14.85
C GLU A 204 -10.30 -24.02 -15.72
N HIS A 205 -9.82 -22.82 -15.39
CA HIS A 205 -8.68 -22.21 -16.08
C HIS A 205 -7.38 -22.94 -15.74
N MET A 206 -7.19 -23.33 -14.48
CA MET A 206 -6.04 -24.14 -14.05
C MET A 206 -6.07 -25.57 -14.61
N GLN A 207 -7.24 -26.10 -14.95
CA GLN A 207 -7.38 -27.41 -15.58
C GLN A 207 -7.20 -27.35 -17.10
N GLY A 208 -7.03 -26.15 -17.68
CA GLY A 208 -6.83 -25.99 -19.13
C GLY A 208 -8.11 -26.16 -19.95
N GLU A 209 -9.28 -25.93 -19.34
CA GLU A 209 -10.56 -25.96 -20.07
C GLU A 209 -10.53 -24.97 -21.24
N LYS A 210 -10.91 -25.45 -22.44
CA LYS A 210 -10.77 -24.69 -23.68
C LYS A 210 -11.67 -23.45 -23.74
N ILE A 211 -12.78 -23.47 -23.02
CA ILE A 211 -13.78 -22.41 -23.03
C ILE A 211 -14.01 -21.97 -21.60
N LEU A 212 -13.50 -20.79 -21.28
CA LEU A 212 -13.84 -20.07 -20.06
C LEU A 212 -15.06 -19.20 -20.33
N ASP A 213 -15.91 -19.05 -19.32
CA ASP A 213 -17.00 -18.08 -19.34
C ASP A 213 -16.80 -16.99 -18.28
N VAL A 214 -17.77 -16.07 -18.19
CA VAL A 214 -17.72 -14.92 -17.29
C VAL A 214 -17.62 -15.30 -15.81
N ARG A 215 -17.98 -16.54 -15.44
CA ARG A 215 -17.91 -17.07 -14.06
C ARG A 215 -16.47 -17.42 -13.65
N SER A 216 -15.52 -17.45 -14.58
CA SER A 216 -14.09 -17.50 -14.26
C SER A 216 -13.63 -16.19 -13.60
N ASP A 217 -14.06 -15.04 -14.12
CA ASP A 217 -13.78 -13.74 -13.49
C ASP A 217 -14.48 -13.61 -12.12
N ILE A 218 -15.66 -14.22 -11.95
CA ILE A 218 -16.37 -14.25 -10.67
C ILE A 218 -15.58 -15.01 -9.60
N TYR A 219 -14.92 -16.11 -9.98
CA TYR A 219 -14.05 -16.82 -9.04
C TYR A 219 -12.85 -15.97 -8.63
N SER A 220 -12.16 -15.35 -9.60
CA SER A 220 -11.05 -14.45 -9.33
C SER A 220 -11.48 -13.26 -8.46
N LEU A 221 -12.67 -12.71 -8.71
CA LEU A 221 -13.29 -11.68 -7.86
C LEU A 221 -13.58 -12.20 -6.46
N GLY A 222 -14.02 -13.46 -6.30
CA GLY A 222 -14.20 -14.09 -5.00
C GLY A 222 -12.89 -14.19 -4.19
N VAL A 223 -11.78 -14.52 -4.85
CA VAL A 223 -10.44 -14.54 -4.22
C VAL A 223 -10.05 -13.13 -3.78
N LEU A 224 -10.20 -12.15 -4.68
CA LEU A 224 -9.94 -10.74 -4.38
C LEU A 224 -10.81 -10.22 -3.23
N MET A 225 -12.11 -10.56 -3.22
CA MET A 225 -13.04 -10.14 -2.17
C MET A 225 -12.63 -10.71 -0.81
N PHE A 226 -12.23 -11.99 -0.78
CA PHE A 226 -11.72 -12.62 0.44
C PHE A 226 -10.51 -11.87 0.99
N GLU A 227 -9.56 -11.54 0.11
CA GLU A 227 -8.35 -10.82 0.49
C GLU A 227 -8.63 -9.37 0.90
N MET A 228 -9.56 -8.69 0.23
CA MET A 228 -9.99 -7.35 0.61
C MET A 228 -10.64 -7.31 2.00
N LEU A 229 -11.37 -8.36 2.37
CA LEU A 229 -12.03 -8.48 3.67
C LEU A 229 -11.07 -8.88 4.79
N THR A 230 -10.15 -9.81 4.52
CA THR A 230 -9.27 -10.37 5.57
C THR A 230 -7.90 -9.72 5.63
N GLY A 231 -7.49 -9.01 4.57
CA GLY A 231 -6.12 -8.53 4.34
C GLY A 231 -5.15 -9.63 3.89
N LYS A 232 -5.62 -10.86 3.66
CA LYS A 232 -4.77 -12.02 3.34
C LYS A 232 -5.40 -12.89 2.26
N HIS A 233 -4.55 -13.50 1.43
CA HIS A 233 -4.99 -14.44 0.42
C HIS A 233 -5.65 -15.69 1.05
N PRO A 234 -6.75 -16.24 0.49
CA PRO A 234 -7.44 -17.41 1.07
C PRO A 234 -6.59 -18.68 1.10
N PHE A 235 -5.64 -18.82 0.16
CA PHE A 235 -4.73 -19.96 0.11
C PHE A 235 -3.30 -19.51 0.38
N HIS A 236 -2.65 -20.14 1.35
CA HIS A 236 -1.26 -19.89 1.70
C HIS A 236 -0.39 -21.07 1.26
N THR A 237 0.74 -20.78 0.59
CA THR A 237 1.73 -21.78 0.20
C THR A 237 3.13 -21.16 0.18
N THR A 238 4.14 -21.93 0.58
CA THR A 238 5.55 -21.60 0.43
C THR A 238 6.12 -21.99 -0.94
N ASN A 239 5.44 -22.91 -1.64
CA ASN A 239 5.80 -23.36 -2.98
C ASN A 239 4.77 -22.81 -3.99
N HIS A 240 5.24 -21.97 -4.91
CA HIS A 240 4.41 -21.28 -5.89
C HIS A 240 4.36 -21.97 -7.26
N SER A 241 4.62 -23.28 -7.31
CA SER A 241 4.50 -24.04 -8.56
C SER A 241 3.05 -24.09 -9.06
N PHE A 242 2.90 -24.31 -10.36
CA PHE A 242 1.60 -24.50 -11.00
C PHE A 242 0.80 -25.64 -10.34
N SER A 243 1.45 -26.79 -10.08
CA SER A 243 0.81 -27.97 -9.49
C SER A 243 0.24 -27.71 -8.09
N ILE A 244 0.95 -26.93 -7.26
CA ILE A 244 0.47 -26.55 -5.93
C ILE A 244 -0.72 -25.62 -6.04
N TRP A 245 -0.63 -24.56 -6.85
CA TRP A 245 -1.77 -23.66 -7.06
C TRP A 245 -2.99 -24.38 -7.64
N CYS A 246 -2.78 -25.32 -8.57
CA CYS A 246 -3.85 -26.14 -9.13
C CYS A 246 -4.53 -26.98 -8.04
N LYS A 247 -3.75 -27.62 -7.16
CA LYS A 247 -4.31 -28.35 -6.00
C LYS A 247 -5.11 -27.43 -5.07
N LEU A 248 -4.58 -26.25 -4.73
CA LEU A 248 -5.24 -25.28 -3.86
C LEU A 248 -6.57 -24.81 -4.44
N HIS A 249 -6.57 -24.40 -5.72
CA HIS A 249 -7.78 -23.88 -6.34
C HIS A 249 -8.77 -24.97 -6.73
N CYS A 250 -8.35 -26.15 -7.18
CA CYS A 250 -9.26 -27.19 -7.64
C CYS A 250 -9.83 -28.07 -6.52
N VAL A 251 -9.08 -28.26 -5.43
CA VAL A 251 -9.43 -29.25 -4.39
C VAL A 251 -9.66 -28.61 -3.03
N GLN A 252 -8.79 -27.70 -2.60
CA GLN A 252 -8.84 -27.20 -1.22
C GLN A 252 -10.03 -26.25 -1.01
N THR A 253 -10.83 -26.56 0.01
CA THR A 253 -11.86 -25.66 0.52
C THR A 253 -11.21 -24.38 1.07
N PRO A 254 -11.68 -23.17 0.68
CA PRO A 254 -11.21 -21.94 1.28
C PRO A 254 -11.43 -21.96 2.80
N PRO A 255 -10.49 -21.44 3.61
CA PRO A 255 -10.72 -21.28 5.04
C PRO A 255 -11.87 -20.29 5.28
N THR A 256 -12.41 -20.34 6.48
CA THR A 256 -13.30 -19.30 6.99
C THR A 256 -12.54 -17.98 7.17
N PHE A 257 -13.29 -16.87 7.21
CA PHE A 257 -12.70 -15.54 7.40
C PHE A 257 -12.04 -15.40 8.77
N GLU A 258 -12.66 -15.98 9.81
CA GLU A 258 -12.18 -15.97 11.19
C GLU A 258 -10.88 -16.77 11.36
N GLU A 259 -10.73 -17.91 10.67
CA GLU A 259 -9.48 -18.68 10.67
C GLU A 259 -8.29 -17.87 10.11
N VAL A 260 -8.55 -16.98 9.14
CA VAL A 260 -7.51 -16.17 8.50
C VAL A 260 -7.23 -14.87 9.26
N ASN A 261 -8.30 -14.25 9.77
CA ASN A 261 -8.24 -13.01 10.54
C ASN A 261 -9.31 -13.02 11.66
N PRO A 262 -8.97 -13.49 12.88
CA PRO A 262 -9.94 -13.60 13.98
C PRO A 262 -10.57 -12.28 14.44
N GLN A 263 -9.98 -11.15 14.06
CA GLN A 263 -10.46 -9.81 14.44
C GLN A 263 -11.47 -9.25 13.44
N VAL A 264 -11.67 -9.89 12.28
CA VAL A 264 -12.62 -9.42 11.28
C VAL A 264 -14.03 -9.85 11.64
N LYS A 265 -14.98 -8.92 11.62
CA LYS A 265 -16.41 -9.20 11.76
C LYS A 265 -17.09 -8.95 10.43
N ILE A 266 -17.55 -10.01 9.78
CA ILE A 266 -18.14 -9.95 8.43
C ILE A 266 -19.56 -10.51 8.53
N PRO A 267 -20.58 -9.77 8.05
CA PRO A 267 -21.96 -10.28 8.02
C PRO A 267 -22.06 -11.61 7.29
N ASP A 268 -22.85 -12.55 7.82
CA ASP A 268 -22.95 -13.92 7.29
C ASP A 268 -23.36 -13.95 5.82
N GLU A 269 -24.28 -13.08 5.42
CA GLU A 269 -24.74 -12.94 4.04
C GLU A 269 -23.59 -12.57 3.09
N LEU A 270 -22.67 -11.71 3.56
CA LEU A 270 -21.49 -11.35 2.80
C LEU A 270 -20.47 -12.50 2.75
N GLN A 271 -20.29 -13.23 3.87
CA GLN A 271 -19.47 -14.43 3.88
C GLN A 271 -20.00 -15.48 2.88
N GLN A 272 -21.31 -15.70 2.85
CA GLN A 272 -21.98 -16.62 1.94
C GLN A 272 -21.80 -16.19 0.47
N LEU A 273 -21.94 -14.90 0.16
CA LEU A 273 -21.71 -14.37 -1.18
C LEU A 273 -20.29 -14.66 -1.68
N VAL A 274 -19.28 -14.40 -0.85
CA VAL A 274 -17.88 -14.67 -1.21
C VAL A 274 -17.63 -16.17 -1.38
N ARG A 275 -18.16 -17.01 -0.47
CA ARG A 275 -18.07 -18.48 -0.57
C ARG A 275 -18.70 -19.01 -1.87
N ARG A 276 -19.85 -18.48 -2.28
CA ARG A 276 -20.48 -18.82 -3.56
C ARG A 276 -19.60 -18.44 -4.75
N CYS A 277 -18.95 -17.27 -4.73
CA CYS A 277 -18.00 -16.89 -5.78
C CYS A 277 -16.80 -17.86 -5.85
N LEU A 278 -16.34 -18.36 -4.70
CA LEU A 278 -15.24 -19.33 -4.57
C LEU A 278 -15.65 -20.80 -4.79
N ALA A 279 -16.89 -21.07 -5.22
CA ALA A 279 -17.33 -22.44 -5.50
C ALA A 279 -16.45 -23.09 -6.58
N LYS A 280 -15.99 -24.31 -6.31
CA LYS A 280 -15.11 -25.04 -7.23
C LYS A 280 -15.83 -25.38 -8.53
N ASN A 281 -17.03 -25.96 -8.39
CA ASN A 281 -17.94 -26.16 -9.50
C ASN A 281 -18.47 -24.80 -10.01
N VAL A 282 -18.29 -24.54 -11.30
CA VAL A 282 -18.72 -23.30 -11.97
C VAL A 282 -20.22 -23.03 -11.79
N ASN A 283 -21.06 -24.05 -11.71
CA ASN A 283 -22.51 -23.92 -11.51
C ASN A 283 -22.90 -23.54 -10.07
N GLY A 284 -21.98 -23.67 -9.10
CA GLY A 284 -22.19 -23.20 -7.73
C GLY A 284 -21.97 -21.69 -7.55
N ARG A 285 -21.44 -21.01 -8.58
CA ARG A 285 -21.15 -19.58 -8.56
C ARG A 285 -22.38 -18.76 -8.97
N PRO A 286 -22.45 -17.46 -8.59
CA PRO A 286 -23.40 -16.53 -9.18
C PRO A 286 -23.37 -16.61 -10.71
N LYS A 287 -24.54 -16.54 -11.36
CA LYS A 287 -24.64 -16.75 -12.82
C LYS A 287 -23.92 -15.66 -13.60
N ASN A 288 -23.86 -14.47 -13.03
CA ASN A 288 -23.20 -13.29 -13.60
C ASN A 288 -22.88 -12.29 -12.47
N VAL A 289 -22.09 -11.27 -12.80
CA VAL A 289 -21.73 -10.21 -11.83
C VAL A 289 -22.91 -9.32 -11.42
N ARG A 290 -24.02 -9.32 -12.16
CA ARG A 290 -25.23 -8.56 -11.79
C ARG A 290 -25.88 -9.15 -10.55
N GLU A 291 -25.91 -10.48 -10.45
CA GLU A 291 -26.38 -11.16 -9.24
C GLU A 291 -25.56 -10.75 -8.00
N ILE A 292 -24.23 -10.58 -8.15
CA ILE A 292 -23.37 -10.10 -7.06
C ILE A 292 -23.74 -8.66 -6.67
N LEU A 293 -23.96 -7.76 -7.64
CA LEU A 293 -24.41 -6.39 -7.39
C LEU A 293 -25.72 -6.35 -6.60
N ASP A 294 -26.69 -7.16 -7.01
CA ASP A 294 -28.01 -7.19 -6.37
C ASP A 294 -27.92 -7.75 -4.94
N ASN A 295 -27.06 -8.75 -4.69
CA ASN A 295 -26.78 -9.24 -3.33
C ASN A 295 -26.09 -8.17 -2.46
N LEU A 296 -25.08 -7.47 -2.99
CA LEU A 296 -24.39 -6.39 -2.27
C LEU A 296 -25.33 -5.23 -1.92
N ALA A 297 -26.28 -4.90 -2.81
CA ALA A 297 -27.28 -3.87 -2.54
C ALA A 297 -28.22 -4.26 -1.39
N LYS A 298 -28.67 -5.52 -1.32
CA LYS A 298 -29.47 -6.05 -0.22
C LYS A 298 -28.71 -5.99 1.11
N ILE A 299 -27.48 -6.52 1.12
CA ILE A 299 -26.60 -6.52 2.29
C ILE A 299 -26.38 -5.08 2.79
N LYS A 300 -26.11 -4.12 1.88
CA LYS A 300 -25.93 -2.71 2.24
C LYS A 300 -27.17 -2.12 2.90
N THR A 301 -28.37 -2.50 2.44
CA THR A 301 -29.65 -2.03 3.00
C THR A 301 -29.88 -2.63 4.39
N GLN A 302 -29.66 -3.93 4.56
CA GLN A 302 -29.80 -4.61 5.86
C GLN A 302 -28.81 -4.09 6.91
N ILE A 303 -27.58 -3.75 6.50
CA ILE A 303 -26.60 -3.09 7.37
C ILE A 303 -27.12 -1.73 7.85
N ASN A 304 -27.87 -1.00 7.02
CA ASN A 304 -28.44 0.29 7.38
C ASN A 304 -29.73 0.17 8.23
N ASP A 305 -30.57 -0.84 7.98
CA ASP A 305 -31.89 -0.99 8.60
C ASP A 305 -31.88 -1.64 10.00
N ASN A 306 -30.93 -2.53 10.30
CA ASN A 306 -30.92 -3.33 11.53
C ASN A 306 -30.56 -2.57 12.82
N GLY A 307 -30.56 -1.23 12.82
CA GLY A 307 -30.21 -0.47 14.02
C GLY A 307 -28.82 -0.84 14.58
N PHE A 308 -27.94 -1.44 13.78
CA PHE A 308 -26.53 -1.12 13.86
C PHE A 308 -26.52 0.37 13.68
N SER A 309 -26.43 1.12 14.78
CA SER A 309 -26.36 2.57 14.71
C SER A 309 -25.39 2.89 13.58
N SER A 310 -25.89 3.60 12.59
CA SER A 310 -25.08 4.36 11.64
C SER A 310 -24.31 5.47 12.34
N ASP A 311 -23.96 5.29 13.61
CA ASP A 311 -22.79 5.91 14.16
C ASP A 311 -21.60 5.29 13.42
N PRO A 312 -20.78 6.14 12.80
CA PRO A 312 -19.70 5.69 11.98
C PRO A 312 -18.78 4.82 12.82
N VAL A 313 -18.76 3.50 12.58
CA VAL A 313 -17.49 2.80 12.64
C VAL A 313 -16.72 3.23 11.38
N GLN A 314 -16.38 4.53 11.32
CA GLN A 314 -15.25 4.97 10.54
C GLN A 314 -14.08 4.15 11.10
N ILE A 315 -13.52 3.25 10.28
CA ILE A 315 -12.12 2.87 10.45
C ILE A 315 -11.33 4.09 9.97
N VAL A 316 -11.39 5.12 10.80
CA VAL A 316 -10.31 6.04 11.04
C VAL A 316 -9.10 5.12 11.31
N PRO A 317 -7.92 5.31 10.68
CA PRO A 317 -6.69 4.60 11.10
C PRO A 317 -6.69 4.43 12.62
N LEU A 318 -6.20 3.34 13.21
CA LEU A 318 -6.20 3.16 14.68
C LEU A 318 -5.72 4.44 15.41
N THR A 319 -4.82 5.15 14.74
CA THR A 319 -4.17 6.39 15.11
C THR A 319 -5.01 7.65 14.88
N SER A 320 -6.03 7.63 14.04
CA SER A 320 -6.59 8.85 13.46
C SER A 320 -7.73 9.45 14.30
N ASN A 321 -8.34 8.68 15.23
CA ASN A 321 -9.15 9.24 16.32
C ASN A 321 -8.23 9.91 17.35
N SER A 322 -7.15 9.22 17.73
CA SER A 322 -6.14 9.77 18.61
C SER A 322 -5.40 10.96 17.96
N GLU A 323 -5.27 11.01 16.65
CA GLU A 323 -4.70 12.14 15.89
C GLU A 323 -5.63 13.36 15.96
N LYS A 324 -6.95 13.17 15.76
CA LYS A 324 -7.95 14.24 15.94
C LYS A 324 -7.90 14.81 17.37
N GLU A 325 -7.77 13.94 18.37
CA GLU A 325 -7.60 14.37 19.76
C GLU A 325 -6.28 15.13 19.97
N CYS A 326 -5.19 14.73 19.31
CA CYS A 326 -3.90 15.44 19.33
C CYS A 326 -4.00 16.84 18.71
N TRP A 327 -4.73 17.00 17.60
CA TRP A 327 -4.95 18.31 16.94
C TRP A 327 -5.64 19.34 17.84
N GLN A 328 -6.40 18.89 18.84
CA GLN A 328 -7.10 19.75 19.79
C GLN A 328 -6.26 20.12 21.03
N LYS A 329 -5.02 19.63 21.13
CA LYS A 329 -4.16 19.90 22.27
C LYS A 329 -3.49 21.27 22.16
N HIS A 330 -3.25 21.84 23.34
CA HIS A 330 -2.63 23.14 23.55
C HIS A 330 -1.30 22.92 24.25
N TRP A 331 -0.30 23.76 23.97
CA TRP A 331 0.99 23.66 24.65
C TRP A 331 0.81 23.76 26.17
N PRO A 332 1.46 22.89 26.98
CA PRO A 332 1.23 22.88 28.42
C PRO A 332 1.73 24.18 29.08
N LYS A 333 0.91 24.79 29.95
CA LYS A 333 1.24 26.06 30.62
C LYS A 333 2.50 25.98 31.51
N ASN A 334 2.86 24.78 31.96
CA ASN A 334 4.03 24.52 32.78
C ASN A 334 5.31 24.25 31.95
N LYS A 335 5.24 24.37 30.62
CA LYS A 335 6.39 24.20 29.73
C LYS A 335 6.77 25.55 29.12
N PRO A 336 8.07 25.83 28.96
CA PRO A 336 8.50 27.09 28.35
C PRO A 336 8.12 27.10 26.86
N VAL A 337 7.90 28.32 26.33
CA VAL A 337 7.81 28.55 24.88
C VAL A 337 9.23 28.65 24.35
N ALA A 338 9.78 27.50 23.95
CA ALA A 338 11.16 27.37 23.49
C ALA A 338 11.30 26.15 22.58
N LEU A 339 12.43 26.03 21.86
CA LEU A 339 12.76 24.88 21.02
C LEU A 339 13.04 23.63 21.84
N ILE A 340 11.99 23.02 22.38
CA ILE A 340 12.05 21.83 23.21
C ILE A 340 11.15 20.74 22.65
N CYS A 341 11.48 19.51 23.01
CA CYS A 341 10.61 18.37 22.79
C CYS A 341 10.54 17.48 24.03
N PHE A 342 9.41 16.84 24.24
CA PHE A 342 9.24 15.87 25.33
C PHE A 342 8.10 14.89 25.01
N PRO A 343 8.18 13.65 25.51
CA PRO A 343 7.12 12.69 25.39
C PRO A 343 6.04 12.97 26.43
N GLN A 344 4.81 12.62 26.10
CA GLN A 344 3.68 12.72 27.01
C GLN A 344 2.73 11.55 26.75
N LEU A 345 2.20 10.99 27.84
CA LEU A 345 1.11 10.03 27.73
C LEU A 345 -0.20 10.81 27.60
N LEU A 346 -0.92 10.59 26.51
CA LEU A 346 -2.22 11.20 26.30
C LEU A 346 -3.31 10.18 26.55
N GLN A 347 -4.23 10.51 27.46
CA GLN A 347 -5.42 9.70 27.70
C GLN A 347 -6.45 10.00 26.63
N THR A 348 -6.88 8.98 25.90
CA THR A 348 -7.91 9.05 24.87
C THR A 348 -9.11 8.20 25.25
N ALA A 349 -10.22 8.34 24.53
CA ALA A 349 -11.40 7.50 24.73
C ALA A 349 -11.12 5.98 24.54
N LYS A 350 -10.06 5.62 23.79
CA LYS A 350 -9.66 4.22 23.51
C LYS A 350 -8.48 3.74 24.36
N GLY A 351 -8.08 4.52 25.37
CA GLY A 351 -6.94 4.21 26.25
C GLY A 351 -5.79 5.20 26.09
N ASN A 352 -4.67 4.89 26.74
CA ASN A 352 -3.49 5.74 26.70
C ASN A 352 -2.72 5.57 25.38
N ILE A 353 -2.26 6.69 24.82
CA ILE A 353 -1.35 6.71 23.68
C ILE A 353 -0.07 7.43 24.07
N ALA A 354 1.06 7.00 23.49
CA ALA A 354 2.30 7.76 23.58
C ALA A 354 2.29 8.89 22.55
N THR A 355 2.71 10.07 22.97
CA THR A 355 2.87 11.24 22.10
C THR A 355 4.24 11.86 22.30
N PHE A 356 4.78 12.49 21.27
CA PHE A 356 6.01 13.28 21.34
C PHE A 356 5.66 14.70 20.93
N TRP A 357 5.91 15.68 21.78
CA TRP A 357 5.56 17.07 21.55
C TRP A 357 6.83 17.81 21.22
N ALA A 358 6.81 18.63 20.17
CA ALA A 358 7.93 19.44 19.74
C ALA A 358 7.47 20.86 19.44
N MET A 359 8.20 21.84 19.96
CA MET A 359 8.00 23.23 19.61
C MET A 359 9.12 23.69 18.68
N LEU A 360 8.76 24.21 17.51
CA LEU A 360 9.66 24.62 16.43
C LEU A 360 9.14 25.93 15.80
N PRO A 361 9.96 26.69 15.06
CA PRO A 361 9.47 27.84 14.31
C PRO A 361 8.46 27.38 13.24
N GLN A 362 7.38 28.14 13.05
CA GLN A 362 6.31 27.78 12.11
C GLN A 362 6.84 27.54 10.69
N ALA A 363 7.84 28.31 10.27
CA ALA A 363 8.49 28.15 8.97
C ALA A 363 9.20 26.79 8.81
N GLU A 364 9.77 26.24 9.88
CA GLU A 364 10.40 24.91 9.86
C GLU A 364 9.34 23.80 9.83
N ILE A 365 8.27 23.94 10.61
CA ILE A 365 7.16 22.96 10.64
C ILE A 365 6.58 22.76 9.24
N MET A 366 6.38 23.85 8.49
CA MET A 366 5.85 23.80 7.12
C MET A 366 6.78 23.06 6.15
N LYS A 367 8.11 23.19 6.31
CA LYS A 367 9.09 22.45 5.51
C LYS A 367 9.04 20.96 5.78
N PHE A 368 8.78 20.56 7.01
CA PHE A 368 8.70 19.15 7.37
C PHE A 368 7.41 18.47 6.98
N LYS A 369 6.34 19.18 6.58
CA LYS A 369 5.04 18.58 6.27
C LYS A 369 5.11 17.59 5.09
N GLY A 370 4.79 16.31 5.35
CA GLY A 370 4.78 15.25 4.33
C GLY A 370 6.17 14.75 3.88
N LYS A 371 7.22 15.01 4.66
CA LYS A 371 8.62 14.72 4.32
C LYS A 371 9.20 13.50 5.05
N ILE A 372 10.52 13.30 4.96
CA ILE A 372 11.22 12.13 5.50
C ILE A 372 11.36 12.27 7.02
N TYR A 373 10.94 11.22 7.71
CA TYR A 373 11.17 11.08 9.13
C TYR A 373 11.70 9.69 9.45
N THR A 374 12.52 9.59 10.49
CA THR A 374 12.98 8.31 11.05
C THR A 374 13.01 8.42 12.57
N THR A 375 12.71 7.32 13.27
CA THR A 375 12.64 7.26 14.73
C THR A 375 13.38 6.03 15.22
N GLU A 376 14.10 6.15 16.32
CA GLU A 376 14.83 5.05 16.95
C GLU A 376 14.86 5.17 18.47
N PHE A 377 15.17 4.04 19.12
CA PHE A 377 15.27 3.91 20.56
C PHE A 377 16.62 3.27 20.90
N ILE A 378 17.49 4.02 21.58
CA ILE A 378 18.82 3.57 22.00
C ILE A 378 18.76 3.35 23.51
N SER A 379 19.23 2.23 24.01
CA SER A 379 19.07 1.85 25.42
C SER A 379 20.38 1.44 26.06
N ASN A 380 20.57 1.81 27.33
CA ASN A 380 21.73 1.44 28.13
C ASN A 380 21.28 0.62 29.35
N MET A 381 20.73 -0.57 29.10
CA MET A 381 20.10 -1.37 30.16
C MET A 381 21.09 -1.96 31.16
N ASP A 382 22.35 -2.13 30.75
CA ASP A 382 23.39 -2.76 31.57
C ASP A 382 23.85 -1.87 32.73
N ASN A 383 23.95 -0.55 32.51
CA ASN A 383 24.47 0.36 33.51
C ASN A 383 23.36 1.08 34.30
N TYR A 384 22.29 1.49 33.62
CA TYR A 384 21.15 2.16 34.24
C TYR A 384 19.94 2.12 33.29
N PRO A 385 18.77 1.61 33.70
CA PRO A 385 17.65 1.30 32.80
C PRO A 385 17.04 2.59 32.20
N MET A 386 17.56 2.97 31.04
CA MET A 386 17.25 4.22 30.37
C MET A 386 17.22 4.03 28.86
N VAL A 387 16.26 4.68 28.23
CA VAL A 387 16.05 4.67 26.78
C VAL A 387 16.10 6.10 26.24
N LEU A 388 17.00 6.36 25.31
CA LEU A 388 17.00 7.55 24.49
C LEU A 388 16.09 7.36 23.29
N TRP A 389 14.99 8.11 23.25
CA TRP A 389 14.09 8.20 22.11
C TRP A 389 14.57 9.31 21.18
N VAL A 390 14.91 8.97 19.94
CA VAL A 390 15.37 9.91 18.90
C VAL A 390 14.42 9.91 17.72
N THR A 391 14.05 11.08 17.24
CA THR A 391 13.34 11.29 15.97
C THR A 391 14.07 12.31 15.13
N MET A 392 14.49 11.94 13.93
CA MET A 392 15.13 12.85 12.98
C MET A 392 14.12 13.24 11.89
N LEU A 393 14.00 14.55 11.66
CA LEU A 393 13.21 15.17 10.61
C LEU A 393 14.17 15.71 9.56
N TYR A 394 13.92 15.40 8.30
CA TYR A 394 14.78 15.84 7.20
C TYR A 394 13.96 16.27 5.98
N ASP A 395 14.30 17.44 5.45
CA ASP A 395 13.83 17.92 4.16
C ASP A 395 14.99 17.95 3.16
N ASP A 396 14.83 17.20 2.07
CA ASP A 396 15.83 17.04 1.02
C ASP A 396 15.98 18.30 0.15
N GLN A 397 14.91 19.09 0.01
CA GLN A 397 14.91 20.30 -0.81
C GLN A 397 15.68 21.44 -0.14
N SER A 398 15.48 21.66 1.16
CA SER A 398 16.15 22.73 1.92
C SER A 398 17.38 22.28 2.70
N ALA A 399 17.72 20.99 2.65
CA ALA A 399 18.75 20.33 3.47
C ALA A 399 18.56 20.58 4.99
N LEU A 400 17.35 20.90 5.43
CA LEU A 400 17.06 21.19 6.82
C LEU A 400 16.93 19.88 7.60
N THR A 401 17.70 19.75 8.68
CA THR A 401 17.66 18.59 9.59
C THR A 401 17.32 19.02 11.00
N ARG A 402 16.33 18.37 11.62
CA ARG A 402 16.03 18.53 13.04
C ARG A 402 16.08 17.20 13.77
N TRP A 403 16.72 17.21 14.92
CA TRP A 403 16.81 16.07 15.81
C TRP A 403 16.01 16.35 17.07
N LEU A 404 14.99 15.55 17.31
CA LEU A 404 14.20 15.54 18.52
C LEU A 404 14.68 14.38 19.35
N SER A 405 15.06 14.61 20.61
CA SER A 405 15.52 13.55 21.48
C SER A 405 15.05 13.75 22.91
N TYR A 406 14.79 12.63 23.59
CA TYR A 406 14.41 12.64 25.00
C TYR A 406 14.86 11.35 25.70
N TYR A 407 15.35 11.48 26.93
CA TYR A 407 15.81 10.36 27.75
C TYR A 407 14.68 9.91 28.68
N LEU A 408 14.21 8.68 28.49
CA LEU A 408 13.24 8.00 29.36
C LEU A 408 13.98 7.18 30.41
N ASP A 409 13.86 7.58 31.66
CA ASP A 409 14.32 6.89 32.85
C ASP A 409 13.27 5.85 33.29
N LEU A 410 13.59 4.56 33.14
CA LEU A 410 12.61 3.50 33.41
C LEU A 410 12.45 3.21 34.91
N LYS A 411 13.15 3.93 35.79
CA LYS A 411 12.80 3.95 37.22
C LYS A 411 11.69 4.94 37.54
N GLU A 412 11.40 5.88 36.63
CA GLU A 412 10.26 6.78 36.75
C GLU A 412 8.99 6.12 36.18
N ILE A 413 8.00 5.87 37.05
CA ILE A 413 6.75 5.16 36.71
C ILE A 413 6.06 5.76 35.48
N ARG A 414 6.12 7.10 35.32
CA ARG A 414 5.51 7.79 34.18
C ARG A 414 6.23 7.47 32.87
N GLU A 415 7.56 7.45 32.89
CA GLU A 415 8.38 7.24 31.70
C GLU A 415 8.40 5.76 31.29
N GLU A 416 8.38 4.85 32.28
CA GLU A 416 8.14 3.41 32.04
C GLU A 416 6.78 3.16 31.37
N LYS A 417 5.70 3.80 31.84
CA LYS A 417 4.35 3.69 31.22
C LYS A 417 4.32 4.19 29.78
N ILE A 418 5.09 5.23 29.45
CA ILE A 418 5.21 5.70 28.05
C ILE A 418 5.85 4.60 27.20
N LEU A 419 6.93 3.97 27.70
CA LEU A 419 7.62 2.89 26.99
C LEU A 419 6.72 1.65 26.81
N GLN A 420 5.99 1.25 27.84
CA GLN A 420 4.99 0.17 27.78
C GLN A 420 3.92 0.46 26.74
N THR A 421 3.43 1.71 26.70
CA THR A 421 2.43 2.14 25.71
C THR A 421 2.98 2.10 24.30
N LEU A 422 4.22 2.55 24.08
CA LEU A 422 4.90 2.45 22.76
C LEU A 422 5.04 0.99 22.30
N ALA A 423 5.50 0.10 23.17
CA ALA A 423 5.66 -1.33 22.86
C ALA A 423 4.31 -2.01 22.56
N GLY A 424 3.28 -1.70 23.36
CA GLY A 424 1.95 -2.28 23.25
C GLY A 424 1.18 -1.78 22.01
N THR A 425 1.08 -0.46 21.84
CA THR A 425 0.31 0.15 20.73
C THR A 425 1.03 0.07 19.39
N GLY A 426 2.37 0.11 19.39
CA GLY A 426 3.18 0.03 18.18
C GLY A 426 3.19 1.31 17.33
N TYR A 427 2.72 2.43 17.87
CA TYR A 427 2.78 3.73 17.20
C TYR A 427 2.84 4.88 18.21
N TYR A 428 3.18 6.08 17.74
CA TYR A 428 2.99 7.32 18.49
C TYR A 428 2.66 8.50 17.56
N HIS A 429 2.16 9.59 18.14
CA HIS A 429 1.94 10.85 17.43
C HIS A 429 2.99 11.89 17.78
N LEU A 430 3.59 12.51 16.78
CA LEU A 430 4.43 13.70 16.92
C LEU A 430 3.57 14.95 16.70
N LEU A 431 3.45 15.77 17.74
CA LEU A 431 2.70 17.02 17.71
C LEU A 431 3.69 18.18 17.61
N PHE A 432 3.45 19.06 16.65
CA PHE A 432 4.21 20.29 16.46
C PHE A 432 3.43 21.50 16.98
N PHE A 433 4.12 22.38 17.69
CA PHE A 433 3.63 23.67 18.14
C PHE A 433 4.55 24.77 17.62
N ALA A 434 3.97 25.84 17.08
CA ALA A 434 4.73 27.01 16.65
C ALA A 434 5.24 27.79 17.86
N CYS A 435 6.47 28.30 17.81
CA CYS A 435 6.92 29.29 18.79
C CYS A 435 6.11 30.59 18.70
N GLU A 436 5.66 30.93 17.49
CA GLU A 436 4.91 32.14 17.15
C GLU A 436 3.45 32.06 17.62
N GLU A 437 2.86 30.86 17.62
CA GLU A 437 1.48 30.59 18.05
C GLU A 437 1.42 29.34 18.95
N PRO A 438 1.96 29.39 20.18
CA PRO A 438 2.14 28.20 21.02
C PRO A 438 0.82 27.62 21.52
N HIS A 439 -0.27 28.37 21.45
CA HIS A 439 -1.55 27.98 22.02
C HIS A 439 -2.27 26.89 21.20
N LYS A 440 -1.85 26.61 19.97
CA LYS A 440 -2.52 25.62 19.11
C LYS A 440 -1.52 24.64 18.52
N CYS A 441 -1.92 23.36 18.41
CA CYS A 441 -1.16 22.39 17.65
C CYS A 441 -1.16 22.75 16.15
N SER A 442 0.04 22.96 15.59
CA SER A 442 0.24 23.38 14.19
C SER A 442 0.19 22.21 13.22
N TYR A 443 0.71 21.04 13.62
CA TYR A 443 0.77 19.86 12.77
C TYR A 443 0.88 18.58 13.61
N VAL A 444 0.25 17.50 13.16
CA VAL A 444 0.38 16.17 13.76
C VAL A 444 0.82 15.19 12.68
N THR A 445 1.75 14.30 13.01
CA THR A 445 2.11 13.16 12.17
C THR A 445 2.27 11.90 13.01
N THR A 446 1.93 10.74 12.44
CA THR A 446 2.01 9.45 13.12
C THR A 446 3.26 8.69 12.70
N PHE A 447 3.93 8.06 13.67
CA PHE A 447 5.03 7.12 13.45
C PHE A 447 4.60 5.71 13.86
N ILE A 448 4.79 4.75 12.96
CA ILE A 448 4.51 3.33 13.21
C ILE A 448 5.85 2.64 13.51
N LEU A 449 5.89 1.91 14.63
CA LEU A 449 7.07 1.18 15.07
C LEU A 449 7.14 -0.18 14.37
N THR A 450 8.34 -0.61 14.00
CA THR A 450 8.55 -1.95 13.44
C THR A 450 8.37 -3.02 14.52
N ALA A 451 8.12 -4.27 14.10
CA ALA A 451 8.05 -5.40 15.04
C ALA A 451 9.34 -5.54 15.88
N GLN A 452 10.50 -5.28 15.27
CA GLN A 452 11.79 -5.31 15.96
C GLN A 452 11.89 -4.21 17.03
N GLN A 453 11.54 -2.96 16.70
CA GLN A 453 11.55 -1.86 17.67
C GLN A 453 10.62 -2.16 18.85
N ARG A 454 9.41 -2.66 18.59
CA ARG A 454 8.46 -3.03 19.64
C ARG A 454 9.00 -4.13 20.55
N LYS A 455 9.67 -5.14 19.97
CA LYS A 455 10.32 -6.20 20.72
C LYS A 455 11.44 -5.66 21.61
N THR A 456 12.35 -4.85 21.07
CA THR A 456 13.42 -4.20 21.85
C THR A 456 12.86 -3.38 23.02
N LEU A 457 11.79 -2.62 22.79
CA LEU A 457 11.13 -1.87 23.87
C LEU A 457 10.55 -2.78 24.96
N ALA A 458 9.89 -3.88 24.58
CA ALA A 458 9.37 -4.87 25.52
C ALA A 458 10.49 -5.55 26.33
N ASP A 459 11.58 -5.92 25.66
CA ASP A 459 12.77 -6.52 26.29
C ASP A 459 13.40 -5.55 27.30
N ASN A 460 13.52 -4.27 26.95
CA ASN A 460 14.02 -3.23 27.85
C ASN A 460 13.13 -3.07 29.10
N ILE A 461 11.81 -3.13 28.97
CA ILE A 461 10.89 -3.08 30.13
C ILE A 461 11.16 -4.27 31.06
N ASN A 462 11.23 -5.48 30.50
CA ASN A 462 11.50 -6.69 31.28
C ASN A 462 12.86 -6.63 32.01
N LEU A 463 13.90 -6.12 31.35
CA LEU A 463 15.22 -5.93 31.95
C LEU A 463 15.19 -4.87 33.06
N SER A 464 14.45 -3.76 32.88
CA SER A 464 14.35 -2.70 33.89
C SER A 464 13.69 -3.16 35.20
N GLN A 465 12.73 -4.09 35.11
CA GLN A 465 12.03 -4.68 36.26
C GLN A 465 12.91 -5.64 37.06
N LYS A 466 13.88 -6.29 36.40
CA LYS A 466 14.87 -7.18 37.02
C LYS A 466 16.13 -6.45 37.47
N PHE A 467 16.19 -5.13 37.27
CA PHE A 467 17.36 -4.33 37.57
C PHE A 467 17.41 -3.97 39.07
N ASP A 468 18.14 -4.78 39.84
CA ASP A 468 18.24 -4.69 41.30
C ASP A 468 19.43 -3.83 41.82
N GLN A 469 20.38 -3.41 40.98
CA GLN A 469 21.56 -2.64 41.43
C GLN A 469 21.84 -1.40 40.58
N LYS A 470 21.89 -0.20 41.19
CA LYS A 470 22.33 1.03 40.54
C LYS A 470 23.87 1.05 40.40
N ILE A 471 24.39 0.55 39.29
CA ILE A 471 25.83 0.59 38.98
C ILE A 471 26.30 2.05 38.78
N ILE A 472 25.46 2.87 38.16
CA ILE A 472 25.69 4.32 37.99
C ILE A 472 24.43 5.14 38.30
N SER A 473 24.58 6.44 38.49
CA SER A 473 23.45 7.39 38.67
C SER A 473 22.72 7.69 37.35
N SER A 474 21.46 8.17 37.44
CA SER A 474 20.65 8.58 36.28
C SER A 474 21.37 9.64 35.41
N SER A 475 22.09 10.58 36.03
CA SER A 475 22.86 11.60 35.31
C SER A 475 24.05 11.01 34.54
N GLN A 476 24.74 10.01 35.12
CA GLN A 476 25.81 9.27 34.44
C GLN A 476 25.25 8.41 33.28
N GLY A 477 24.10 7.76 33.47
CA GLY A 477 23.40 7.02 32.41
C GLY A 477 23.02 7.92 31.23
N LYS A 478 22.46 9.10 31.50
CA LYS A 478 22.19 10.13 30.48
C LYS A 478 23.45 10.56 29.74
N SER A 479 24.56 10.74 30.46
CA SER A 479 25.85 11.15 29.88
C SER A 479 26.40 10.10 28.89
N LEU A 480 26.27 8.80 29.20
CA LEU A 480 26.65 7.71 28.31
C LEU A 480 25.83 7.71 27.02
N LEU A 481 24.51 7.70 27.14
CA LEU A 481 23.60 7.75 25.98
C LEU A 481 23.78 9.02 25.14
N LYS A 482 24.12 10.16 25.78
CA LYS A 482 24.45 11.40 25.07
C LYS A 482 25.70 11.27 24.20
N LYS A 483 26.73 10.55 24.66
CA LYS A 483 27.94 10.31 23.84
C LYS A 483 27.62 9.47 22.61
N GLU A 484 26.79 8.43 22.75
CA GLU A 484 26.35 7.59 21.63
C GLU A 484 25.50 8.39 20.63
N TYR A 485 24.58 9.20 21.14
CA TYR A 485 23.75 10.11 20.34
C TYR A 485 24.57 11.09 19.50
N GLU A 486 25.60 11.72 20.07
CA GLU A 486 26.44 12.66 19.31
C GLU A 486 27.27 11.96 18.23
N LYS A 487 27.78 10.74 18.50
CA LYS A 487 28.47 9.93 17.47
C LYS A 487 27.55 9.65 16.29
N LEU A 488 26.35 9.14 16.57
CA LEU A 488 25.32 8.87 15.58
C LEU A 488 24.96 10.12 14.77
N ARG A 489 24.72 11.25 15.44
CA ARG A 489 24.37 12.52 14.81
C ARG A 489 25.47 13.01 13.86
N LEU A 490 26.74 12.91 14.26
CA LEU A 490 27.89 13.28 13.44
C LEU A 490 28.02 12.37 12.20
N GLU A 491 27.84 11.07 12.37
CA GLU A 491 27.91 10.11 11.26
C GLU A 491 26.79 10.32 10.25
N VAL A 492 25.57 10.57 10.73
CA VAL A 492 24.43 10.87 9.85
C VAL A 492 24.66 12.18 9.10
N SER A 493 25.14 13.21 9.78
CA SER A 493 25.42 14.52 9.17
C SER A 493 26.51 14.45 8.10
N LYS A 494 27.60 13.70 8.33
CA LYS A 494 28.67 13.51 7.34
C LYS A 494 28.14 12.85 6.05
N ASN A 495 27.29 11.84 6.21
CA ASN A 495 26.77 11.07 5.10
C ASN A 495 25.64 11.76 4.33
N LEU A 496 24.86 12.63 4.97
CA LEU A 496 23.84 13.45 4.29
C LEU A 496 24.45 14.43 3.28
N ASN A 497 25.72 14.82 3.47
CA ASN A 497 26.44 15.74 2.57
C ASN A 497 27.10 15.03 1.36
N THR A 498 26.86 13.73 1.15
CA THR A 498 27.43 12.98 0.00
C THR A 498 26.49 12.98 -1.21
N PRO A 499 27.01 13.23 -2.44
CA PRO A 499 26.19 13.50 -3.63
C PRO A 499 25.33 12.32 -4.13
N ASP A 500 25.59 11.07 -3.69
CA ASP A 500 24.95 9.85 -4.18
C ASP A 500 23.60 9.48 -3.53
N LYS A 501 23.10 10.25 -2.54
CA LYS A 501 21.87 9.91 -1.80
C LYS A 501 20.67 10.82 -2.10
N LYS A 502 20.43 11.14 -3.38
CA LYS A 502 19.32 12.03 -3.81
C LYS A 502 17.94 11.38 -3.97
N SER A 503 17.78 10.07 -3.71
CA SER A 503 16.44 9.47 -3.68
C SER A 503 15.95 9.18 -2.25
N THR A 504 14.74 9.64 -1.96
CA THR A 504 14.03 9.52 -0.67
C THR A 504 13.98 8.08 -0.12
N ILE A 505 13.98 7.08 -1.02
CA ILE A 505 13.92 5.65 -0.69
C ILE A 505 15.29 5.13 -0.24
N ILE A 506 16.37 5.55 -0.90
CA ILE A 506 17.75 5.16 -0.55
C ILE A 506 18.14 5.77 0.81
N LEU A 507 17.73 7.02 1.08
CA LEU A 507 17.98 7.68 2.35
C LEU A 507 17.32 6.97 3.53
N LYS A 508 16.03 6.63 3.42
CA LYS A 508 15.28 5.90 4.47
C LYS A 508 15.87 4.52 4.73
N SER A 509 16.17 3.76 3.68
CA SER A 509 16.76 2.42 3.83
C SER A 509 18.17 2.46 4.43
N TRP A 510 18.94 3.50 4.12
CA TRP A 510 20.29 3.67 4.68
C TRP A 510 20.24 4.12 6.14
N LEU A 511 19.36 5.05 6.52
CA LEU A 511 19.18 5.46 7.91
C LEU A 511 18.84 4.27 8.79
N VAL A 512 17.86 3.44 8.40
CA VAL A 512 17.50 2.21 9.13
C VAL A 512 18.72 1.30 9.35
N LYS A 513 19.54 1.07 8.31
CA LYS A 513 20.76 0.25 8.41
C LYS A 513 21.83 0.87 9.32
N LEU A 514 22.01 2.19 9.26
CA LEU A 514 22.98 2.88 10.09
C LEU A 514 22.57 2.83 11.56
N PHE A 515 21.29 3.00 11.86
CA PHE A 515 20.80 2.86 13.22
C PHE A 515 20.89 1.42 13.76
N ASP A 516 20.82 0.41 12.90
CA ASP A 516 21.06 -0.98 13.32
C ASP A 516 22.53 -1.27 13.65
N LEU A 517 23.50 -0.53 13.08
CA LEU A 517 24.93 -0.66 13.41
C LEU A 517 25.29 -0.12 14.80
N PHE A 518 24.47 0.75 15.38
CA PHE A 518 24.65 1.24 16.75
C PHE A 518 23.99 0.34 17.81
N LYS A 519 23.44 -0.82 17.41
CA LYS A 519 22.85 -1.83 18.31
C LYS A 519 23.81 -3.00 18.63
N SER A 520 24.98 -3.06 17.98
CA SER A 520 26.09 -3.96 18.28
C SER A 520 27.15 -3.24 19.10
#